data_AF-A0A4U5PHL7-F1
#
_entry.id   AF-A0A4U5PHL7-F1
#
_cell.length_a   1.000
_cell.length_b   1.000
_cell.length_c   1.000
_cell.angle_alpha   90.00
_cell.angle_beta   90.00
_cell.angle_gamma   90.00
#
_symmetry.space_group_name_H-M   'P 1'
#
loop_
_entity.id
_entity.type
_entity.pdbx_description
1 polymer ?
#
loop_
_entity_poly.entity_id
_entity_poly.type
_entity_poly.pdbx_seq_one_letter_code
_entity_poly.pdbx_strand_id
1 'polypeptide(L)'
;MESEAATEASAHRSFSQLFLTGRLLNAVLACVLGVLLNIVVLVGVIRVSNCQLKSYRYIVGCITAVELICALLVGLVVQGFDLDDGIMTMIVGPITLLGLPELSRYTYIAYNVIYNAYFLLQPVTFVCRYFIICRPKIATYLNTRLVLYGSIITTCIYGIGQAYVMGVLNQVVTTPHVTYMNSDTNEIIFTSAHYLNQQGADPVFVQIETVMYMVLVVSVFFVMFFCSFKIFFYLRRKANHFSARTIEAHKTLTLALVLQAVFPILTGVVPSIVYVPVFYKNR
;
A
#
# COMPACT_ATOMS: atom_id res chain seq x y z
N MET A 1 -49.78 7.52 23.22
CA MET A 1 -48.76 7.62 24.29
C MET A 1 -48.06 6.28 24.53
N GLU A 2 -47.90 5.47 23.48
CA GLU A 2 -46.88 4.42 23.41
C GLU A 2 -45.63 5.12 22.88
N SER A 3 -44.90 5.73 23.81
CA SER A 3 -43.70 6.51 23.56
C SER A 3 -42.52 5.56 23.41
N GLU A 4 -42.02 5.41 22.18
CA GLU A 4 -40.59 5.46 21.84
C GLU A 4 -39.60 4.86 22.87
N ALA A 5 -39.86 3.63 23.30
CA ALA A 5 -38.94 2.84 24.12
C ALA A 5 -38.47 1.58 23.37
N ALA A 6 -38.48 1.63 22.03
CA ALA A 6 -37.58 0.83 21.23
C ALA A 6 -36.20 1.51 21.30
N THR A 7 -35.51 1.29 22.42
CA THR A 7 -34.08 1.52 22.57
C THR A 7 -33.42 0.95 21.32
N GLU A 8 -32.85 1.80 20.47
CA GLU A 8 -32.02 1.39 19.34
C GLU A 8 -31.00 0.39 19.86
N ALA A 9 -31.23 -0.90 19.58
CA ALA A 9 -30.26 -1.93 19.88
C ALA A 9 -29.04 -1.62 19.03
N SER A 10 -28.03 -0.98 19.61
CA SER A 10 -26.71 -0.87 18.99
C SER A 10 -26.31 -2.28 18.56
N ALA A 11 -26.20 -2.52 17.27
CA ALA A 11 -25.89 -3.86 16.79
C ALA A 11 -24.53 -4.28 17.37
N HIS A 12 -24.45 -5.53 17.85
CA HIS A 12 -23.24 -6.10 18.42
C HIS A 12 -22.61 -7.03 17.38
N ARG A 13 -21.31 -6.86 17.11
CA ARG A 13 -20.54 -7.79 16.27
C ARG A 13 -19.51 -8.52 17.11
N SER A 14 -19.53 -9.84 17.06
CA SER A 14 -18.64 -10.69 17.86
C SER A 14 -17.49 -11.25 17.03
N PHE A 15 -16.26 -11.17 17.54
CA PHE A 15 -15.08 -11.80 16.96
C PHE A 15 -14.46 -12.83 17.92
N SER A 16 -13.94 -13.93 17.38
CA SER A 16 -13.24 -14.95 18.17
C SER A 16 -11.87 -14.48 18.64
N GLN A 17 -11.43 -15.00 19.80
CA GLN A 17 -10.09 -14.73 20.32
C GLN A 17 -8.99 -15.14 19.33
N LEU A 18 -9.21 -16.23 18.60
CA LEU A 18 -8.29 -16.69 17.56
C LEU A 18 -8.12 -15.67 16.43
N PHE A 19 -9.23 -15.10 15.95
CA PHE A 19 -9.20 -14.05 14.93
C PHE A 19 -8.46 -12.80 15.42
N LEU A 20 -8.78 -12.33 16.63
CA LEU A 20 -8.15 -11.16 17.23
C LEU A 20 -6.64 -11.35 17.42
N THR A 21 -6.23 -12.53 17.90
CA THR A 21 -4.83 -12.90 18.06
C THR A 21 -4.11 -12.95 16.72
N GLY A 22 -4.72 -13.60 15.72
CA GLY A 22 -4.14 -13.71 14.37
C GLY A 22 -3.97 -12.33 13.71
N ARG A 23 -4.96 -11.44 13.86
CA ARG A 23 -4.90 -10.06 13.37
C ARG A 23 -3.73 -9.29 14.00
N LEU A 24 -3.58 -9.36 15.32
CA LEU A 24 -2.50 -8.68 16.03
C LEU A 24 -1.13 -9.23 15.62
N LEU A 25 -0.96 -10.56 15.59
CA LEU A 25 0.27 -11.21 15.18
C LEU A 25 0.66 -10.82 13.75
N ASN A 26 -0.30 -10.82 12.82
CA ASN A 26 -0.05 -10.41 11.44
C ASN A 26 0.46 -8.96 11.35
N ALA A 27 -0.17 -8.03 12.08
CA ALA A 27 0.24 -6.63 12.08
C ALA A 27 1.65 -6.43 12.67
N VAL A 28 1.95 -7.08 13.79
CA VAL A 28 3.27 -7.02 14.44
C VAL A 28 4.35 -7.63 13.54
N LEU A 29 4.10 -8.83 12.99
CA LEU A 29 5.06 -9.50 12.11
C LEU A 29 5.28 -8.71 10.83
N ALA A 30 4.23 -8.16 10.20
CA ALA A 30 4.36 -7.34 9.00
C ALA A 30 5.21 -6.09 9.26
N CYS A 31 4.99 -5.40 10.39
CA CYS A 31 5.78 -4.24 10.79
C CYS A 31 7.24 -4.62 11.06
N VAL A 32 7.49 -5.61 11.92
CA VAL A 32 8.85 -6.01 12.33
C VAL A 32 9.65 -6.54 11.14
N LEU A 33 9.09 -7.46 10.36
CA LEU A 33 9.77 -7.99 9.18
C LEU A 33 9.96 -6.90 8.12
N GLY A 34 8.95 -6.05 7.90
CA GLY A 34 9.05 -4.91 6.99
C GLY A 34 10.21 -3.99 7.35
N VAL A 35 10.34 -3.62 8.62
CA VAL A 35 11.44 -2.77 9.10
C VAL A 35 12.79 -3.48 8.98
N LEU A 36 12.91 -4.70 9.49
CA LEU A 36 14.19 -5.43 9.50
C LEU A 36 14.72 -5.69 8.08
N LEU A 37 13.87 -6.18 7.17
CA LEU A 37 14.27 -6.49 5.80
C LEU A 37 14.65 -5.20 5.03
N ASN A 38 13.91 -4.11 5.21
CA ASN A 38 14.24 -2.84 4.56
C ASN A 38 15.52 -2.21 5.11
N ILE A 39 15.82 -2.36 6.41
CA ILE A 39 17.12 -1.93 6.96
C ILE A 39 18.26 -2.73 6.33
N VAL A 40 18.13 -4.05 6.19
CA VAL A 40 19.14 -4.90 5.54
C VAL A 40 19.40 -4.44 4.10
N VAL A 41 18.33 -4.20 3.33
CA VAL A 41 18.44 -3.68 1.96
C VAL A 41 19.12 -2.32 1.94
N LEU A 42 18.73 -1.40 2.82
CA LEU A 42 19.30 -0.06 2.89
C LEU A 42 20.81 -0.10 3.22
N VAL A 43 21.22 -0.95 4.18
CA VAL A 43 22.63 -1.19 4.50
C VAL A 43 23.38 -1.76 3.29
N GLY A 44 22.78 -2.71 2.58
CA GLY A 44 23.34 -3.28 1.34
C GLY A 44 23.54 -2.21 0.25
N VAL A 45 22.54 -1.35 0.04
CA VAL A 45 22.60 -0.21 -0.88
C VAL A 45 23.72 0.76 -0.50
N ILE A 46 23.92 1.03 0.80
CA ILE A 46 24.98 1.93 1.27
C ILE A 46 26.38 1.29 1.11
N ARG A 47 26.53 0.00 1.41
CA ARG A 47 27.84 -0.68 1.47
C ARG A 47 28.37 -1.23 0.14
N VAL A 48 27.53 -1.48 -0.86
CA VAL A 48 27.99 -1.97 -2.18
C VAL A 48 28.73 -0.87 -2.96
N SER A 49 29.92 -1.21 -3.49
CA SER A 49 30.93 -0.27 -4.01
C SER A 49 30.51 0.52 -5.28
N ASN A 50 31.15 1.68 -5.45
CA ASN A 50 30.80 2.77 -6.39
C ASN A 50 30.80 2.45 -7.90
N CYS A 51 31.24 1.26 -8.34
CA CYS A 51 31.68 1.10 -9.74
C CYS A 51 30.64 0.57 -10.74
N GLN A 52 29.49 0.02 -10.33
CA GLN A 52 28.60 -0.66 -11.32
C GLN A 52 27.13 -0.20 -11.40
N LEU A 53 26.58 0.53 -10.42
CA LEU A 53 25.12 0.82 -10.37
C LEU A 53 24.75 2.21 -9.81
N LYS A 54 25.59 3.24 -9.98
CA LYS A 54 25.44 4.54 -9.29
C LYS A 54 24.01 5.10 -9.29
N SER A 55 23.34 5.17 -10.44
CA SER A 55 22.00 5.77 -10.51
C SER A 55 20.86 4.83 -10.07
N TYR A 56 20.97 3.54 -10.38
CA TYR A 56 19.97 2.52 -10.01
C TYR A 56 19.85 2.38 -8.49
N ARG A 57 20.97 2.56 -7.78
CA ARG A 57 21.06 2.55 -6.32
C ARG A 57 20.16 3.58 -5.64
N TYR A 58 20.04 4.78 -6.21
CA TYR A 58 19.17 5.83 -5.65
C TYR A 58 17.69 5.48 -5.79
N ILE A 59 17.30 4.80 -6.87
CA ILE A 59 15.92 4.34 -7.07
C ILE A 59 15.59 3.27 -6.02
N VAL A 60 16.46 2.26 -5.87
CA VAL A 60 16.27 1.20 -4.87
C VAL A 60 16.24 1.78 -3.46
N GLY A 61 17.16 2.70 -3.14
CA GLY A 61 17.18 3.37 -1.83
C GLY A 61 15.92 4.20 -1.55
N CYS A 62 15.39 4.88 -2.57
CA CYS A 62 14.14 5.65 -2.44
C CYS A 62 12.94 4.72 -2.17
N ILE A 63 12.80 3.63 -2.92
CA ILE A 63 11.74 2.64 -2.70
C ILE A 63 11.86 2.01 -1.30
N THR A 64 13.08 1.65 -0.89
CA THR A 64 13.36 1.06 0.44
C THR A 64 12.95 2.03 1.56
N ALA A 65 13.23 3.33 1.39
CA ALA A 65 12.82 4.34 2.37
C ALA A 65 11.29 4.48 2.46
N VAL A 66 10.59 4.42 1.32
CA VAL A 66 9.12 4.42 1.27
C VAL A 66 8.55 3.16 1.93
N GLU A 67 9.10 1.98 1.65
CA GLU A 67 8.70 0.71 2.29
C GLU A 67 8.92 0.75 3.82
N LEU A 68 10.01 1.36 4.29
CA LEU A 68 10.30 1.52 5.71
C LEU A 68 9.26 2.41 6.40
N ILE A 69 8.95 3.56 5.81
CA ILE A 69 7.92 4.48 6.33
C ILE A 69 6.56 3.78 6.32
N CYS A 70 6.23 3.06 5.25
CA CYS A 70 5.00 2.30 5.12
C CYS A 70 4.87 1.25 6.24
N ALA A 71 5.93 0.48 6.51
CA ALA A 71 5.92 -0.56 7.54
C ALA A 71 5.68 0.03 8.95
N LEU A 72 6.30 1.17 9.26
CA LEU A 72 6.09 1.88 10.51
C LEU A 72 4.64 2.38 10.64
N LEU A 73 4.11 2.99 9.57
CA LEU A 73 2.73 3.49 9.56
C LEU A 73 1.70 2.36 9.70
N VAL A 74 1.92 1.21 9.06
CA VAL A 74 1.08 0.00 9.25
C VAL A 74 1.06 -0.42 10.71
N GLY A 75 2.23 -0.48 11.35
CA GLY A 75 2.36 -0.85 12.76
C GLY A 75 1.72 0.16 13.71
N LEU A 76 1.71 1.45 13.34
CA LEU A 76 1.08 2.52 14.13
C LEU A 76 -0.44 2.50 14.04
N VAL A 77 -0.99 2.24 12.85
CA VAL A 77 -2.43 2.33 12.57
C VAL A 77 -3.14 1.03 12.92
N VAL A 78 -2.59 -0.12 12.51
CA VAL A 78 -3.22 -1.46 12.63
C VAL A 78 -4.70 -1.42 12.22
N GLN A 79 -4.96 -1.07 10.96
CA GLN A 79 -6.32 -0.81 10.48
C GLN A 79 -7.19 -2.07 10.35
N GLY A 80 -8.49 -1.92 10.59
CA GLY A 80 -9.55 -2.89 10.30
C GLY A 80 -10.65 -2.22 9.48
N PHE A 81 -11.40 -3.02 8.75
CA PHE A 81 -12.50 -2.55 7.93
C PHE A 81 -13.76 -3.29 8.33
N ASP A 82 -14.85 -2.55 8.42
CA ASP A 82 -16.17 -3.09 8.58
C ASP A 82 -17.15 -2.45 7.59
N LEU A 83 -18.14 -3.24 7.18
CA LEU A 83 -19.24 -2.80 6.33
C LEU A 83 -20.47 -2.63 7.23
N ASP A 84 -20.63 -1.44 7.78
CA ASP A 84 -21.73 -1.06 8.66
C ASP A 84 -22.18 0.35 8.29
N ASP A 85 -23.35 0.46 7.63
CA ASP A 85 -23.89 1.69 7.03
C ASP A 85 -22.88 2.54 6.21
N GLY A 86 -21.85 1.89 5.67
CA GLY A 86 -20.67 2.59 5.20
C GLY A 86 -19.43 1.70 5.17
N ILE A 87 -18.33 2.25 4.66
CA ILE A 87 -17.00 1.72 4.98
C ILE A 87 -16.61 2.35 6.31
N MET A 88 -16.65 1.55 7.37
CA MET A 88 -16.10 1.95 8.66
C MET A 88 -14.67 1.43 8.77
N THR A 89 -13.73 2.35 8.90
CA THR A 89 -12.32 2.05 9.16
C THR A 89 -12.06 2.16 10.64
N MET A 90 -11.59 1.07 11.23
CA MET A 90 -11.24 0.98 12.64
C MET A 90 -9.71 1.04 12.80
N ILE A 91 -9.22 2.00 13.57
CA ILE A 91 -7.80 2.16 13.90
C ILE A 91 -7.60 1.67 15.33
N VAL A 92 -6.77 0.64 15.52
CA VAL A 92 -6.54 -0.01 16.83
C VAL A 92 -5.07 -0.07 17.23
N GLY A 93 -4.19 0.53 16.43
CA GLY A 93 -2.76 0.53 16.70
C GLY A 93 -2.34 1.51 17.79
N PRO A 94 -1.04 1.54 18.14
CA PRO A 94 -0.50 2.38 19.22
C PRO A 94 -0.80 3.88 19.10
N ILE A 95 -1.12 4.37 17.90
CA ILE A 95 -1.48 5.78 17.69
C ILE A 95 -2.72 6.20 18.49
N THR A 96 -3.62 5.25 18.80
CA THR A 96 -4.84 5.56 19.53
C THR A 96 -4.60 5.85 21.01
N LEU A 97 -3.48 5.39 21.56
CA LEU A 97 -3.08 5.68 22.95
C LEU A 97 -2.86 7.17 23.23
N LEU A 98 -2.67 7.97 22.17
CA LEU A 98 -2.57 9.43 22.27
C LEU A 98 -3.93 10.12 22.47
N GLY A 99 -5.05 9.41 22.31
CA GLY A 99 -6.40 9.95 22.52
C GLY A 99 -6.83 11.04 21.54
N LEU A 100 -6.16 11.14 20.39
CA LEU A 100 -6.43 12.14 19.34
C LEU A 100 -6.95 11.46 18.06
N PRO A 101 -8.28 11.37 17.85
CA PRO A 101 -8.87 10.73 16.67
C PRO A 101 -8.43 11.36 15.34
N GLU A 102 -8.31 12.69 15.29
CA GLU A 102 -7.83 13.40 14.09
C GLU A 102 -6.38 13.03 13.74
N LEU A 103 -5.52 12.83 14.74
CA LEU A 103 -4.15 12.38 14.49
C LEU A 103 -4.15 10.98 13.89
N SER A 104 -5.05 10.11 14.36
CA SER A 104 -5.22 8.76 13.80
C SER A 104 -5.73 8.80 12.36
N ARG A 105 -6.68 9.70 12.05
CA ARG A 105 -7.14 9.97 10.69
C ARG A 105 -6.00 10.40 9.77
N TYR A 106 -5.22 11.40 10.17
CA TYR A 106 -4.08 11.86 9.36
C TYR A 106 -3.01 10.78 9.21
N THR A 107 -2.76 9.97 10.23
CA THR A 107 -1.81 8.85 10.17
C THR A 107 -2.29 7.77 9.19
N TYR A 108 -3.59 7.47 9.18
CA TYR A 108 -4.20 6.56 8.21
C TYR A 108 -4.14 7.10 6.77
N ILE A 109 -4.41 8.40 6.57
CA ILE A 109 -4.27 9.03 5.26
C ILE A 109 -2.81 8.98 4.80
N ALA A 110 -1.86 9.32 5.68
CA ALA A 110 -0.43 9.24 5.39
C ALA A 110 -0.01 7.82 5.02
N TYR A 111 -0.49 6.81 5.74
CA TYR A 111 -0.26 5.40 5.41
C TYR A 111 -0.69 5.08 3.97
N ASN A 112 -1.92 5.43 3.59
CA ASN A 112 -2.45 5.13 2.25
C ASN A 112 -1.71 5.90 1.15
N VAL A 113 -1.33 7.16 1.40
CA VAL A 113 -0.53 7.96 0.45
C VAL A 113 0.84 7.33 0.23
N ILE A 114 1.52 6.91 1.30
CA ILE A 114 2.83 6.24 1.23
C ILE A 114 2.72 4.87 0.55
N TYR A 115 1.65 4.12 0.82
CA TYR A 115 1.36 2.86 0.15
C TYR A 115 1.16 3.05 -1.37
N ASN A 116 0.44 4.09 -1.79
CA ASN A 116 0.29 4.40 -3.21
C ASN A 116 1.60 4.92 -3.84
N ALA A 117 2.40 5.67 -3.08
CA ALA A 117 3.72 6.12 -3.52
C ALA A 117 4.66 4.95 -3.84
N TYR A 118 4.58 3.87 -3.06
CA TYR A 118 5.31 2.64 -3.33
C TYR A 118 4.98 2.07 -4.72
N PHE A 119 3.70 1.95 -5.07
CA PHE A 119 3.28 1.47 -6.40
C PHE A 119 3.69 2.40 -7.52
N LEU A 120 3.67 3.73 -7.32
CA LEU A 120 4.10 4.68 -8.35
C LEU A 120 5.61 4.65 -8.63
N LEU A 121 6.42 4.39 -7.61
CA LEU A 121 7.87 4.34 -7.74
C LEU A 121 8.37 3.00 -8.29
N GLN A 122 7.65 1.90 -8.09
CA GLN A 122 8.02 0.57 -8.59
C GLN A 122 8.30 0.54 -10.12
N PRO A 123 7.41 1.02 -11.01
CA PRO A 123 7.61 1.03 -12.45
C PRO A 123 8.92 1.67 -12.90
N VAL A 124 9.43 2.65 -12.16
CA VAL A 124 10.69 3.34 -12.48
C VAL A 124 11.84 2.34 -12.56
N THR A 125 11.89 1.36 -11.64
CA THR A 125 12.93 0.31 -11.66
C THR A 125 12.83 -0.54 -12.92
N PHE A 126 11.63 -0.93 -13.33
CA PHE A 126 11.37 -1.74 -14.52
C PHE A 126 11.72 -0.99 -15.80
N VAL A 127 11.33 0.28 -15.90
CA VAL A 127 11.63 1.15 -17.05
C VAL A 127 13.14 1.35 -17.19
N CYS A 128 13.83 1.69 -16.10
CA CYS A 128 15.29 1.83 -16.11
C CYS A 128 15.99 0.54 -16.55
N ARG A 129 15.57 -0.61 -16.02
CA ARG A 129 16.13 -1.91 -16.41
C ARG A 129 15.82 -2.27 -17.87
N TYR A 130 14.62 -1.95 -18.35
CA TYR A 130 14.25 -2.13 -19.74
C TYR A 130 15.21 -1.38 -20.67
N PHE A 131 15.49 -0.10 -20.40
CA PHE A 131 16.42 0.68 -21.22
C PHE A 131 17.84 0.11 -21.14
N ILE A 132 18.34 -0.19 -19.94
CA ILE A 132 19.69 -0.73 -19.74
C ILE A 132 19.89 -2.04 -20.51
N ILE A 133 18.93 -2.96 -20.44
CA ILE A 133 19.07 -4.31 -21.01
C ILE A 133 18.68 -4.34 -22.49
N CYS A 134 17.50 -3.82 -22.83
CA CYS A 134 16.92 -3.97 -24.17
C CYS A 134 17.39 -2.88 -25.15
N ARG A 135 17.81 -1.72 -24.65
CA ARG A 135 18.16 -0.53 -25.46
C ARG A 135 19.41 0.20 -24.94
N PRO A 136 20.58 -0.46 -24.87
CA PRO A 136 21.79 0.11 -24.25
C PRO A 136 22.26 1.42 -24.91
N LYS A 137 22.08 1.57 -26.24
CA LYS A 137 22.41 2.81 -26.97
C LYS A 137 21.57 4.03 -26.53
N ILE A 138 20.35 3.81 -26.06
CA ILE A 138 19.49 4.87 -25.53
C ILE A 138 19.78 5.09 -24.05
N ALA A 139 20.07 3.99 -23.32
CA ALA A 139 20.40 4.04 -21.90
C ALA A 139 21.63 4.93 -21.60
N THR A 140 22.60 5.03 -22.51
CA THR A 140 23.75 5.94 -22.36
C THR A 140 23.36 7.42 -22.33
N TYR A 141 22.23 7.79 -22.93
CA TYR A 141 21.70 9.16 -22.91
C TYR A 141 20.61 9.35 -21.86
N LEU A 142 20.11 8.27 -21.26
CA LEU A 142 19.06 8.34 -20.26
C LEU A 142 19.63 8.84 -18.93
N ASN A 143 19.36 10.10 -18.60
CA ASN A 143 19.69 10.63 -17.28
C ASN A 143 18.71 10.09 -16.23
N THR A 144 19.12 8.99 -15.58
CA THR A 144 18.33 8.30 -14.56
C THR A 144 17.94 9.20 -13.38
N ARG A 145 18.70 10.28 -13.09
CA ARG A 145 18.34 11.23 -12.04
C ARG A 145 17.11 12.05 -12.41
N LEU A 146 17.00 12.49 -13.66
CA LEU A 146 15.81 13.19 -14.15
C LEU A 146 14.58 12.29 -14.12
N VAL A 147 14.74 11.01 -14.48
CA VAL A 147 13.66 10.01 -14.38
C VAL A 147 13.21 9.85 -12.93
N LEU A 148 14.16 9.74 -11.99
CA LEU A 148 13.86 9.65 -10.56
C LEU A 148 13.15 10.91 -10.05
N TYR A 149 13.66 12.11 -10.32
CA TYR A 149 13.02 13.35 -9.89
C TYR A 149 11.63 13.52 -10.50
N GLY A 150 11.45 13.22 -11.79
CA GLY A 150 10.14 13.23 -12.43
C GLY A 150 9.16 12.26 -11.78
N SER A 151 9.63 11.07 -11.40
CA SER A 151 8.80 10.09 -10.69
C SER A 151 8.41 10.55 -9.28
N ILE A 152 9.34 11.17 -8.54
CA ILE A 152 9.07 11.71 -7.21
C ILE A 152 8.05 12.85 -7.30
N ILE A 153 8.22 13.79 -8.24
CA ILE A 153 7.29 14.91 -8.45
C ILE A 153 5.89 14.38 -8.80
N THR A 154 5.80 13.43 -9.73
CA THR A 154 4.52 12.81 -10.11
C THR A 154 3.86 12.12 -8.92
N THR A 155 4.66 11.42 -8.11
CA THR A 155 4.21 10.75 -6.89
C THR A 155 3.70 11.73 -5.85
N CYS A 156 4.37 12.86 -5.66
CA CYS A 156 3.92 13.93 -4.76
C CYS A 156 2.61 14.56 -5.23
N ILE A 157 2.48 14.87 -6.53
CA ILE A 157 1.25 15.45 -7.09
C ILE A 157 0.07 14.49 -6.89
N TYR A 158 0.25 13.21 -7.25
CA TYR A 158 -0.77 12.18 -7.01
C TYR A 158 -1.10 12.06 -5.52
N GLY A 159 -0.07 12.04 -4.66
CA GLY A 159 -0.22 11.91 -3.22
C GLY A 159 -1.00 13.06 -2.59
N ILE A 160 -0.81 14.31 -3.05
CA ILE A 160 -1.58 15.47 -2.60
C ILE A 160 -3.05 15.32 -2.98
N GLY A 161 -3.33 14.96 -4.24
CA GLY A 161 -4.69 14.71 -4.71
C GLY A 161 -5.38 13.60 -3.90
N GLN A 162 -4.68 12.48 -3.68
CA GLN A 162 -5.19 11.37 -2.89
C GLN A 162 -5.43 11.75 -1.43
N ALA A 163 -4.51 12.49 -0.80
CA ALA A 163 -4.65 12.95 0.57
C ALA A 163 -5.90 13.84 0.74
N TYR A 164 -6.14 14.74 -0.22
CA TYR A 164 -7.32 15.60 -0.22
C TYR A 164 -8.61 14.78 -0.31
N VAL A 165 -8.72 13.88 -1.29
CA VAL A 165 -9.91 13.03 -1.49
C VAL A 165 -10.16 12.16 -0.25
N MET A 166 -9.13 11.48 0.26
CA MET A 166 -9.27 10.64 1.45
C MET A 166 -9.61 11.45 2.71
N GLY A 167 -9.13 12.69 2.81
CA GLY A 167 -9.46 13.60 3.90
C GLY A 167 -10.90 14.10 3.87
N VAL A 168 -11.51 14.19 2.69
CA VAL A 168 -12.95 14.47 2.51
C VAL A 168 -13.78 13.23 2.82
N LEU A 169 -13.35 12.05 2.36
CA LEU A 169 -14.12 10.81 2.48
C LEU A 169 -14.13 10.23 3.90
N ASN A 170 -12.99 10.22 4.58
CA ASN A 170 -12.87 9.58 5.88
C ASN A 170 -13.07 10.63 6.98
N GLN A 171 -14.25 10.63 7.61
CA GLN A 171 -14.57 11.51 8.73
C GLN A 171 -14.50 10.76 10.06
N VAL A 172 -14.06 11.44 11.13
CA VAL A 172 -14.04 10.84 12.47
C VAL A 172 -15.47 10.62 12.94
N VAL A 173 -15.76 9.41 13.42
CA VAL A 173 -17.05 9.07 14.01
C VAL A 173 -17.08 9.57 15.45
N THR A 174 -18.06 10.41 15.76
CA THR A 174 -18.31 10.94 17.12
C THR A 174 -19.61 10.42 17.74
N THR A 175 -20.45 9.75 16.95
CA THR A 175 -21.75 9.21 17.35
C THR A 175 -21.66 7.73 17.76
N PRO A 176 -22.69 7.20 18.45
CA PRO A 176 -22.78 5.77 18.72
C PRO A 176 -22.69 4.96 17.42
N HIS A 177 -21.90 3.89 17.46
CA HIS A 177 -21.66 2.98 16.34
C HIS A 177 -21.68 1.54 16.88
N VAL A 178 -21.64 0.56 15.97
CA VAL A 178 -21.60 -0.86 16.34
C VAL A 178 -20.50 -1.13 17.35
N THR A 179 -20.88 -1.83 18.41
CA THR A 179 -19.92 -2.24 19.44
C THR A 179 -19.44 -3.65 19.14
N TYR A 180 -18.14 -3.85 19.35
CA TYR A 180 -17.48 -5.10 19.07
C TYR A 180 -17.29 -5.88 20.36
N MET A 181 -17.58 -7.17 20.32
CA MET A 181 -17.45 -8.08 21.46
C MET A 181 -16.54 -9.26 21.15
N ASN A 182 -15.87 -9.76 22.17
CA ASN A 182 -15.21 -11.06 22.09
C ASN A 182 -16.26 -12.17 22.21
N SER A 183 -16.34 -13.08 21.24
CA SER A 183 -17.30 -14.18 21.29
C SER A 183 -17.04 -15.16 22.43
N ASP A 184 -15.80 -15.22 22.91
CA ASP A 184 -15.36 -16.24 23.87
C ASP A 184 -15.48 -15.72 25.31
N THR A 185 -15.28 -14.41 25.53
CA THR A 185 -15.34 -13.77 26.87
C THR A 185 -16.57 -12.87 27.07
N ASN A 186 -17.31 -12.55 26.01
CA ASN A 186 -18.39 -11.53 25.99
C ASN A 186 -17.94 -10.12 26.44
N GLU A 187 -16.64 -9.85 26.43
CA GLU A 187 -16.11 -8.53 26.76
C GLU A 187 -16.14 -7.60 25.55
N ILE A 188 -16.37 -6.31 25.78
CA ILE A 188 -16.27 -5.28 24.74
C ILE A 188 -14.79 -5.14 24.35
N ILE A 189 -14.53 -5.25 23.05
CA ILE A 189 -13.20 -5.10 22.46
C ILE A 189 -13.10 -3.77 21.71
N PHE A 190 -11.87 -3.35 21.37
CA PHE A 190 -11.61 -2.10 20.63
C PHE A 190 -12.12 -0.83 21.32
N THR A 191 -12.13 -0.82 22.66
CA THR A 191 -12.58 0.33 23.49
C THR A 191 -11.75 1.59 23.29
N SER A 192 -10.46 1.44 22.94
CA SER A 192 -9.55 2.55 22.62
C SER A 192 -9.39 2.77 21.12
N ALA A 193 -10.27 2.21 20.28
CA ALA A 193 -10.16 2.39 18.84
C ALA A 193 -10.67 3.76 18.40
N HIS A 194 -10.09 4.28 17.32
CA HIS A 194 -10.61 5.44 16.63
C HIS A 194 -11.28 4.99 15.34
N TYR A 195 -12.51 5.47 15.12
CA TYR A 195 -13.35 5.05 14.00
C TYR A 195 -13.46 6.17 12.98
N LEU A 196 -13.28 5.81 11.71
CA LEU A 196 -13.51 6.68 10.57
C LEU A 196 -14.66 6.09 9.74
N ASN A 197 -15.56 6.93 9.26
CA ASN A 197 -16.68 6.49 8.42
C ASN A 197 -16.74 7.32 7.13
N GLN A 198 -17.22 6.68 6.08
CA GLN A 198 -17.51 7.26 4.77
C GLN A 198 -19.03 7.42 4.52
N GLN A 199 -19.86 7.18 5.54
CA GLN A 199 -21.30 7.40 5.48
C GLN A 199 -21.61 8.88 5.22
N GLY A 200 -22.51 9.14 4.28
CA GLY A 200 -22.83 10.51 3.83
C GLY A 200 -21.75 11.16 2.95
N ALA A 201 -20.66 10.46 2.63
CA ALA A 201 -19.69 10.96 1.66
C ALA A 201 -20.36 11.18 0.29
N ASP A 202 -20.02 12.31 -0.33
CA ASP A 202 -20.49 12.66 -1.67
C ASP A 202 -20.06 11.56 -2.66
N PRO A 203 -21.01 10.93 -3.37
CA PRO A 203 -20.71 9.83 -4.29
C PRO A 203 -19.68 10.21 -5.37
N VAL A 204 -19.57 11.49 -5.72
CA VAL A 204 -18.57 11.99 -6.68
C VAL A 204 -17.15 11.73 -6.16
N PHE A 205 -16.87 12.00 -4.88
CA PHE A 205 -15.54 11.79 -4.31
C PHE A 205 -15.18 10.31 -4.19
N VAL A 206 -16.16 9.45 -3.89
CA VAL A 206 -15.96 7.98 -3.86
C VAL A 206 -15.63 7.46 -5.27
N GLN A 207 -16.32 7.97 -6.29
CA GLN A 207 -16.02 7.63 -7.68
C GLN A 207 -14.63 8.14 -8.11
N ILE A 208 -14.26 9.37 -7.73
CA ILE A 208 -12.93 9.92 -7.99
C ILE A 208 -11.84 9.05 -7.35
N GLU A 209 -11.98 8.69 -6.07
CA GLU A 209 -11.03 7.80 -5.38
C GLU A 209 -10.90 6.46 -6.11
N THR A 210 -12.03 5.84 -6.45
CA THR A 210 -12.06 4.55 -7.14
C THR A 210 -11.38 4.65 -8.50
N VAL A 211 -11.68 5.67 -9.30
CA VAL A 211 -11.07 5.87 -10.62
C VAL A 211 -9.59 6.17 -10.50
N MET A 212 -9.17 7.04 -9.58
CA MET A 212 -7.76 7.33 -9.32
C MET A 212 -6.98 6.06 -8.97
N TYR A 213 -7.52 5.25 -8.06
CA TYR A 213 -6.92 3.98 -7.65
C TYR A 213 -6.86 2.97 -8.80
N MET A 214 -7.92 2.83 -9.58
CA MET A 214 -7.94 1.92 -10.75
C MET A 214 -6.94 2.34 -11.83
N VAL A 215 -6.86 3.64 -12.15
CA VAL A 215 -5.89 4.17 -13.11
C VAL A 215 -4.47 3.94 -12.61
N LEU A 216 -4.20 4.15 -11.32
CA LEU A 216 -2.93 3.84 -10.70
C LEU A 216 -2.57 2.37 -10.90
N VAL A 217 -3.43 1.44 -10.47
CA VAL A 217 -3.18 0.00 -10.52
C VAL A 217 -2.96 -0.48 -11.96
N VAL A 218 -3.84 -0.11 -12.89
CA VAL A 218 -3.78 -0.55 -14.28
C VAL A 218 -2.54 -0.01 -14.97
N SER A 219 -2.21 1.27 -14.78
CA SER A 219 -1.03 1.89 -15.41
C SER A 219 0.27 1.28 -14.89
N VAL A 220 0.40 1.11 -13.57
CA VAL A 220 1.56 0.50 -12.91
C VAL A 220 1.73 -0.94 -13.39
N PHE A 221 0.65 -1.73 -13.38
CA PHE A 221 0.69 -3.12 -13.83
C PHE A 221 1.08 -3.25 -15.29
N PHE A 222 0.48 -2.44 -16.17
CA PHE A 222 0.78 -2.45 -17.60
C PHE A 222 2.27 -2.17 -17.86
N VAL A 223 2.84 -1.15 -17.22
CA VAL A 223 4.26 -0.80 -17.39
C VAL A 223 5.16 -1.91 -16.87
N MET A 224 4.90 -2.43 -15.67
CA MET A 224 5.71 -3.51 -15.09
C MET A 224 5.66 -4.77 -15.95
N PHE A 225 4.47 -5.18 -16.39
CA PHE A 225 4.29 -6.34 -17.27
C PHE A 225 5.00 -6.14 -18.61
N PHE A 226 4.78 -5.01 -19.29
CA PHE A 226 5.40 -4.71 -20.58
C PHE A 226 6.93 -4.73 -20.49
N CYS A 227 7.51 -4.02 -19.52
CA CYS A 227 8.95 -3.97 -19.33
C CYS A 227 9.53 -5.35 -19.02
N SER A 228 8.89 -6.11 -18.11
CA SER A 228 9.34 -7.45 -17.74
C SER A 228 9.30 -8.40 -18.92
N PHE A 229 8.18 -8.43 -19.66
CA PHE A 229 8.01 -9.27 -20.84
C PHE A 229 9.10 -8.98 -21.89
N LYS A 230 9.36 -7.71 -22.17
CA LYS A 230 10.42 -7.32 -23.12
C LYS A 230 11.82 -7.72 -22.63
N ILE A 231 12.13 -7.56 -21.34
CA ILE A 231 13.42 -7.98 -20.75
C ILE A 231 13.61 -9.49 -20.91
N PHE A 232 12.63 -10.30 -20.51
CA PHE A 232 12.71 -11.76 -20.63
C PHE A 232 12.89 -12.21 -22.09
N PHE A 233 12.13 -11.60 -22.99
CA PHE A 233 12.20 -11.92 -24.41
C PHE A 233 13.54 -11.53 -25.05
N TYR A 234 14.08 -10.36 -24.68
CA TYR A 234 15.39 -9.91 -25.14
C TYR A 234 16.52 -10.84 -24.66
N LEU A 235 16.51 -11.20 -23.37
CA LEU A 235 17.47 -12.12 -22.78
C LEU A 235 17.40 -13.53 -23.40
N ARG A 236 16.21 -13.98 -23.83
CA ARG A 236 16.04 -15.25 -24.55
C ARG A 236 16.59 -15.20 -25.98
N ARG A 237 16.38 -14.10 -26.71
CA ARG A 237 16.78 -13.97 -28.12
C ARG A 237 18.26 -13.65 -28.33
N LYS A 238 18.90 -12.91 -27.42
CA LYS A 238 20.30 -12.49 -27.54
C LYS A 238 21.24 -13.16 -26.55
N ALA A 239 21.04 -14.46 -26.32
CA ALA A 239 21.87 -15.25 -25.42
C ALA A 239 23.37 -15.21 -25.79
N ASN A 240 23.71 -14.94 -27.05
CA ASN A 240 25.10 -14.96 -27.53
C ASN A 240 25.92 -13.69 -27.21
N HIS A 241 25.30 -12.60 -26.73
CA HIS A 241 26.01 -11.33 -26.45
C HIS A 241 26.42 -11.14 -24.98
N PHE A 242 25.89 -11.96 -24.07
CA PHE A 242 26.18 -11.89 -22.64
C PHE A 242 26.74 -13.23 -22.16
N SER A 243 27.57 -13.21 -21.13
CA SER A 243 27.98 -14.46 -20.48
C SER A 243 26.75 -15.16 -19.89
N ALA A 244 26.76 -16.50 -19.87
CA ALA A 244 25.68 -17.29 -19.28
C ALA A 244 25.36 -16.86 -17.83
N ARG A 245 26.40 -16.55 -17.05
CA ARG A 245 26.29 -16.05 -15.67
C ARG A 245 25.61 -14.68 -15.58
N THR A 246 25.89 -13.76 -16.51
CA THR A 246 25.25 -12.43 -16.54
C THR A 246 23.76 -12.55 -16.92
N ILE A 247 23.43 -13.45 -17.85
CA ILE A 247 22.04 -13.71 -18.26
C ILE A 247 21.24 -14.27 -17.09
N GLU A 248 21.78 -15.25 -16.37
CA GLU A 248 21.15 -15.85 -15.21
C GLU A 248 20.92 -14.80 -14.11
N ALA A 249 21.94 -14.01 -13.77
CA ALA A 249 21.80 -12.93 -12.78
C ALA A 249 20.69 -11.93 -13.14
N HIS A 250 20.60 -11.51 -14.41
CA HIS A 250 19.53 -10.62 -14.84
C HIS A 250 18.15 -11.28 -14.83
N LYS A 251 18.03 -12.56 -15.16
CA LYS A 251 16.77 -13.31 -15.08
C LYS A 251 16.30 -13.41 -13.63
N THR A 252 17.17 -13.85 -12.72
CA THR A 252 16.86 -13.98 -11.28
C THR A 252 16.43 -12.64 -10.68
N LEU A 253 17.16 -11.56 -10.97
CA LEU A 253 16.78 -10.23 -10.49
C LEU A 253 15.46 -9.74 -11.10
N THR A 254 15.16 -10.03 -12.37
CA THR A 254 13.88 -9.66 -12.99
C THR A 254 12.72 -10.45 -12.39
N LEU A 255 12.93 -11.74 -12.16
CA LEU A 255 11.94 -12.59 -11.51
C LEU A 255 11.64 -12.09 -10.08
N ALA A 256 12.69 -11.75 -9.31
CA ALA A 256 12.52 -11.20 -7.97
C ALA A 256 11.69 -9.91 -7.98
N LEU A 257 11.96 -8.97 -8.90
CA LEU A 257 11.15 -7.74 -9.02
C LEU A 257 9.71 -8.03 -9.43
N VAL A 258 9.48 -8.97 -10.36
CA VAL A 258 8.13 -9.37 -10.75
C VAL A 258 7.38 -9.98 -9.56
N LEU A 259 8.02 -10.83 -8.77
CA LEU A 259 7.42 -11.40 -7.55
C LEU A 259 7.12 -10.31 -6.51
N GLN A 260 8.04 -9.36 -6.32
CA GLN A 260 7.82 -8.20 -5.45
C GLN A 260 6.65 -7.32 -5.91
N ALA A 261 6.40 -7.23 -7.21
CA ALA A 261 5.26 -6.49 -7.74
C ALA A 261 3.94 -7.28 -7.67
N VAL A 262 3.97 -8.59 -7.94
CA VAL A 262 2.76 -9.43 -7.99
C VAL A 262 2.21 -9.70 -6.59
N PHE A 263 3.07 -9.90 -5.58
CA PHE A 263 2.61 -10.28 -4.25
C PHE A 263 1.71 -9.21 -3.61
N PRO A 264 2.08 -7.91 -3.55
CA PRO A 264 1.20 -6.84 -3.05
C PRO A 264 -0.09 -6.67 -3.86
N ILE A 265 -0.06 -7.00 -5.16
CA ILE A 265 -1.27 -6.96 -5.99
C ILE A 265 -2.25 -8.04 -5.55
N LEU A 266 -1.78 -9.27 -5.36
CA LEU A 266 -2.63 -10.39 -4.97
C LEU A 266 -3.15 -10.24 -3.54
N THR A 267 -2.31 -9.74 -2.61
CA THR A 267 -2.65 -9.68 -1.18
C THR A 267 -3.27 -8.36 -0.75
N GLY A 268 -3.10 -7.29 -1.51
CA GLY A 268 -3.65 -5.96 -1.20
C GLY A 268 -4.64 -5.46 -2.25
N VAL A 269 -4.20 -5.31 -3.50
CA VAL A 269 -4.99 -4.65 -4.55
C VAL A 269 -6.23 -5.45 -4.94
N VAL A 270 -6.11 -6.75 -5.17
CA VAL A 270 -7.24 -7.60 -5.58
C VAL A 270 -8.33 -7.62 -4.50
N PRO A 271 -8.02 -7.86 -3.20
CA PRO A 271 -9.00 -7.72 -2.13
C PRO A 271 -9.69 -6.35 -2.10
N SER A 272 -8.93 -5.25 -2.24
CA SER A 272 -9.49 -3.89 -2.27
C SER A 272 -10.45 -3.68 -3.45
N ILE A 273 -10.10 -4.18 -4.65
CA ILE A 273 -10.96 -4.08 -5.84
C ILE A 273 -12.25 -4.88 -5.67
N VAL A 274 -12.19 -6.06 -5.06
CA VAL A 274 -13.38 -6.90 -4.79
C VAL A 274 -14.26 -6.27 -3.72
N TYR A 275 -13.68 -5.53 -2.77
CA TYR A 275 -14.40 -4.86 -1.69
C TYR A 275 -15.27 -3.70 -2.19
N VAL A 276 -14.81 -2.95 -3.19
CA VAL A 276 -15.55 -1.79 -3.77
C VAL A 276 -16.95 -2.15 -4.29
N PRO A 277 -17.18 -3.18 -5.15
CA PRO A 277 -18.51 -3.53 -5.61
C PRO A 277 -19.40 -4.13 -4.51
N VAL A 278 -18.84 -4.77 -3.47
CA VAL A 278 -19.61 -5.23 -2.30
C VAL A 278 -20.18 -4.02 -1.54
N PHE A 279 -19.39 -2.95 -1.41
CA PHE A 279 -19.83 -1.70 -0.82
C PHE A 279 -20.98 -1.05 -1.61
N TYR A 280 -20.88 -0.99 -2.94
CA TYR A 280 -21.94 -0.39 -3.78
C TYR A 280 -23.23 -1.22 -3.87
N LYS A 281 -23.17 -2.54 -3.66
CA LYS A 281 -24.34 -3.42 -3.73
C LYS A 281 -25.24 -3.34 -2.49
N ASN A 282 -24.71 -2.85 -1.36
CA ASN A 282 -25.41 -2.74 -0.09
C ASN A 282 -25.96 -1.32 0.19
N ARG A 283 -25.88 -0.40 -0.80
CA ARG A 283 -26.64 0.85 -0.84
C ARG A 283 -27.82 0.70 -1.79
#